data_AF-A0A965MER1-F1
#
_entry.id   AF-A0A965MER1-F1
#
_cell.length_a   1.000
_cell.length_b   1.000
_cell.length_c   1.000
_cell.angle_alpha   90.00
_cell.angle_beta   90.00
_cell.angle_gamma   90.00
#
_symmetry.space_group_name_H-M   'P 1'
#
loop_
_entity.id
_entity.type
_entity.pdbx_description
1 polymer ?
#
loop_
_entity_poly.entity_id
_entity_poly.type
_entity_poly.pdbx_seq_one_letter_code
_entity_poly.pdbx_strand_id
1 'polypeptide(L)'
;MIKNRIQLLNGAFLALFLSTASAGPPDITSGEFFNQPYLQGISIIPAWEAGLLGGGVVVANLDSGVRATHVDLVGTIAPGGYDFVNDDDDPFDDEISLTYGHGTASSGIIVGNWNGVGVGG
;
A
#
# COMPACT_ATOMS: atom_id res chain seq x y z
N MET A 1 -28.51 13.64 53.59
CA MET A 1 -27.72 12.69 52.77
C MET A 1 -27.64 13.28 51.36
N ILE A 2 -26.51 13.92 51.04
CA ILE A 2 -26.27 14.64 49.78
C ILE A 2 -25.99 13.61 48.68
N LYS A 3 -26.72 13.63 47.56
CA LYS A 3 -26.34 12.87 46.36
C LYS A 3 -25.90 13.83 45.26
N ASN A 4 -24.69 13.57 44.78
CA ASN A 4 -23.88 14.40 43.90
C ASN A 4 -24.51 14.66 42.53
N ARG A 5 -24.27 15.88 42.03
CA ARG A 5 -24.40 16.25 40.61
C ARG A 5 -23.24 15.67 39.82
N ILE A 6 -23.52 15.09 38.64
CA ILE A 6 -22.65 15.15 37.47
C ILE A 6 -23.56 15.43 36.26
N GLN A 7 -23.37 16.58 35.62
CA GLN A 7 -23.94 16.91 34.32
C GLN A 7 -22.86 16.76 33.24
N LEU A 8 -23.35 16.58 31.99
CA LEU A 8 -22.71 16.80 30.69
C LEU A 8 -21.90 15.61 30.12
N LEU A 9 -22.36 15.08 28.99
CA LEU A 9 -21.89 15.54 27.68
C LEU A 9 -22.82 15.05 26.57
N ASN A 10 -23.37 16.00 25.79
CA ASN A 10 -23.97 15.72 24.49
C ASN A 10 -22.84 15.34 23.52
N GLY A 11 -22.64 14.05 23.26
CA GLY A 11 -21.71 13.58 22.23
C GLY A 11 -22.43 13.41 20.90
N ALA A 12 -22.27 14.35 19.98
CA ALA A 12 -22.62 14.14 18.58
C ALA A 12 -21.67 13.08 17.99
N PHE A 13 -22.18 11.88 17.75
CA PHE A 13 -21.48 10.87 16.97
C PHE A 13 -21.52 11.29 15.49
N LEU A 14 -20.44 11.90 15.01
CA LEU A 14 -20.20 12.05 13.58
C LEU A 14 -19.78 10.66 13.05
N ALA A 15 -20.75 9.90 12.53
CA ALA A 15 -20.46 8.66 11.81
C ALA A 15 -19.75 9.01 10.50
N LEU A 16 -18.42 8.96 10.50
CA LEU A 16 -17.62 9.02 9.28
C LEU A 16 -17.76 7.66 8.58
N PHE A 17 -18.62 7.58 7.58
CA PHE A 17 -18.66 6.41 6.69
C PHE A 17 -17.37 6.40 5.87
N LEU A 18 -16.45 5.49 6.17
CA LEU A 18 -15.38 5.13 5.24
C LEU A 18 -16.05 4.40 4.06
N SER A 19 -16.28 5.12 2.96
CA SER A 19 -16.51 4.45 1.69
C SER A 19 -15.24 3.70 1.31
N THR A 20 -15.31 2.38 1.15
CA THR A 20 -14.30 1.62 0.43
C THR A 20 -14.41 1.99 -1.05
N ALA A 21 -14.00 3.20 -1.40
CA ALA A 21 -13.75 3.53 -2.78
C ALA A 21 -12.59 2.63 -3.20
N SER A 22 -12.83 1.71 -4.14
CA SER A 22 -11.75 1.20 -4.98
C SER A 22 -11.01 2.44 -5.47
N ALA A 23 -9.70 2.53 -5.22
CA ALA A 23 -8.92 3.62 -5.76
C ALA A 23 -9.21 3.69 -7.27
N GLY A 24 -9.64 4.87 -7.74
CA GLY A 24 -9.79 5.11 -9.16
C GLY A 24 -8.44 4.98 -9.87
N PRO A 25 -8.41 5.13 -11.21
CA PRO A 25 -7.14 5.18 -11.90
C PRO A 25 -6.24 6.28 -11.31
N PRO A 26 -4.92 6.07 -11.28
CA PRO A 26 -3.97 7.07 -10.83
C PRO A 26 -4.11 8.42 -11.55
N ASP A 27 -3.80 9.52 -10.85
CA ASP A 27 -3.75 10.84 -11.46
C ASP A 27 -2.50 10.98 -12.35
N ILE A 28 -2.70 10.85 -13.67
CA ILE A 28 -1.66 10.97 -14.69
C ILE A 28 -1.08 12.39 -14.82
N THR A 29 -1.64 13.37 -14.11
CA THR A 29 -1.12 14.75 -14.04
C THR A 29 -0.34 15.03 -12.76
N SER A 30 -0.25 14.04 -11.86
CA SER A 30 0.46 14.16 -10.59
C SER A 30 1.99 14.19 -10.76
N GLY A 31 2.67 14.83 -9.80
CA GLY A 31 4.14 14.78 -9.75
C GLY A 31 4.68 13.36 -9.54
N GLU A 32 3.95 12.53 -8.79
CA GLU A 32 4.27 11.11 -8.57
C GLU A 32 4.32 10.33 -9.89
N PHE A 33 3.34 10.54 -10.79
CA PHE A 33 3.34 9.93 -12.12
C PHE A 33 4.51 10.42 -12.97
N PHE A 34 4.78 11.73 -13.00
CA PHE A 34 5.88 12.28 -13.79
C PHE A 34 7.28 11.88 -13.30
N ASN A 35 7.42 11.51 -12.03
CA ASN A 35 8.66 10.98 -11.48
C ASN A 35 8.93 9.51 -11.87
N GLN A 36 8.00 8.86 -12.58
CA GLN A 36 8.06 7.45 -12.96
C GLN A 36 7.94 7.29 -14.49
N PRO A 37 8.97 7.70 -15.26
CA PRO A 37 8.89 7.76 -16.73
C PRO A 37 8.70 6.39 -17.41
N TYR A 38 9.02 5.29 -16.71
CA TYR A 38 8.81 3.93 -17.22
C TYR A 38 7.32 3.59 -17.41
N LEU A 39 6.41 4.22 -16.66
CA LEU A 39 4.96 4.01 -16.80
C LEU A 39 4.47 4.46 -18.19
N GLN A 40 4.99 5.58 -18.70
CA GLN A 40 4.75 6.00 -20.07
C GLN A 40 5.45 5.08 -21.07
N GLY A 41 6.65 4.59 -20.75
CA GLY A 41 7.41 3.65 -21.56
C GLY A 41 6.68 2.34 -21.86
N ILE A 42 5.86 1.85 -20.92
CA ILE A 42 5.03 0.65 -21.09
C ILE A 42 3.61 0.95 -21.61
N SER A 43 3.30 2.21 -21.92
CA SER A 43 1.97 2.64 -22.38
C SER A 43 0.84 2.23 -21.42
N ILE A 44 0.99 2.49 -20.12
CA ILE A 44 0.02 2.05 -19.10
C ILE A 44 -1.33 2.80 -19.16
N ILE A 45 -1.34 4.05 -19.62
CA ILE A 45 -2.50 4.97 -19.52
C ILE A 45 -3.80 4.35 -20.11
N PRO A 46 -3.81 3.76 -21.33
CA PRO A 46 -5.02 3.15 -21.87
C PRO A 46 -5.59 2.01 -21.01
N ALA A 47 -4.75 1.28 -20.28
CA ALA A 47 -5.20 0.22 -19.38
C ALA A 47 -5.91 0.80 -18.16
N TRP A 48 -5.34 1.85 -17.55
CA TRP A 48 -5.97 2.55 -16.44
C TRP A 48 -7.27 3.26 -16.83
N GLU A 49 -7.31 3.90 -18.01
CA GLU A 49 -8.55 4.50 -18.56
C GLU A 49 -9.64 3.43 -18.82
N ALA A 50 -9.25 2.20 -19.14
CA ALA A 50 -10.15 1.05 -19.26
C ALA A 50 -10.53 0.41 -17.91
N GLY A 51 -10.03 0.93 -16.78
CA GLY A 51 -10.28 0.40 -15.44
C GLY A 51 -9.48 -0.87 -15.08
N LEU A 52 -8.44 -1.19 -15.85
CA LEU A 52 -7.58 -2.34 -15.60
C LEU A 52 -6.48 -1.96 -14.61
N LEU A 53 -6.80 -2.07 -13.31
CA LEU A 53 -5.94 -1.64 -12.20
C LEU A 53 -5.30 -2.82 -11.43
N GLY A 54 -5.33 -4.04 -11.99
CA GLY A 54 -4.78 -5.24 -11.33
C GLY A 54 -5.63 -5.83 -10.21
N GLY A 55 -6.82 -5.27 -9.93
CA GLY A 55 -7.71 -5.77 -8.88
C GLY A 55 -8.02 -7.28 -9.00
N GLY A 56 -7.80 -8.02 -7.91
CA GLY A 56 -8.01 -9.47 -7.83
C GLY A 56 -6.84 -10.32 -8.31
N VAL A 57 -5.76 -9.72 -8.79
CA VAL A 57 -4.52 -10.43 -9.14
C VAL A 57 -3.58 -10.47 -7.92
N VAL A 58 -3.01 -11.63 -7.63
CA VAL A 58 -1.97 -11.81 -6.61
C VAL A 58 -0.66 -12.13 -7.32
N VAL A 59 0.41 -11.41 -6.98
CA VAL A 59 1.76 -11.59 -7.51
C VAL A 59 2.67 -12.03 -6.37
N ALA A 60 3.39 -13.13 -6.56
CA ALA A 60 4.44 -13.57 -5.63
C ALA A 60 5.78 -12.96 -6.03
N ASN A 61 6.34 -12.10 -5.18
CA ASN A 61 7.65 -11.48 -5.38
C ASN A 61 8.73 -12.28 -4.64
N LEU A 62 9.51 -13.08 -5.37
CA LEU A 62 10.58 -13.90 -4.83
C LEU A 62 11.87 -13.08 -4.79
N ASP A 63 12.14 -12.43 -3.65
CA ASP A 63 13.21 -11.47 -3.47
C ASP A 63 13.78 -11.54 -2.04
N SER A 64 14.48 -10.51 -1.56
CA SER A 64 15.07 -10.43 -0.21
C SER A 64 14.05 -10.34 0.93
N GLY A 65 12.76 -10.17 0.61
CA GLY A 65 11.70 -9.90 1.57
C GLY A 65 11.04 -8.53 1.36
N VAL A 66 9.96 -8.28 2.09
CA VAL A 66 9.13 -7.08 1.93
C VAL A 66 8.73 -6.48 3.27
N ARG A 67 8.93 -5.17 3.42
CA ARG A 67 8.40 -4.42 4.56
C ARG A 67 6.95 -4.04 4.29
N ALA A 68 6.01 -4.91 4.65
CA ALA A 68 4.57 -4.66 4.49
C ALA A 68 4.06 -3.43 5.26
N THR A 69 4.81 -2.98 6.27
CA THR A 69 4.54 -1.75 7.04
C THR A 69 5.06 -0.47 6.38
N HIS A 70 5.70 -0.56 5.21
CA HIS A 70 6.11 0.61 4.44
C HIS A 70 4.87 1.47 4.14
N VAL A 71 4.98 2.79 4.34
CA VAL A 71 3.86 3.74 4.12
C VAL A 71 3.22 3.58 2.74
N ASP A 72 4.04 3.18 1.77
CA ASP A 72 3.65 3.00 0.38
C ASP A 72 3.11 1.61 0.03
N LEU A 73 3.22 0.63 0.93
CA LEU A 73 2.76 -0.76 0.71
C LEU A 73 1.67 -1.20 1.70
N VAL A 74 1.32 -0.33 2.65
CA VAL A 74 0.31 -0.65 3.66
C VAL A 74 -1.02 -0.97 2.97
N GLY A 75 -1.57 -2.14 3.29
CA GLY A 75 -2.84 -2.60 2.73
C GLY A 75 -2.77 -3.17 1.31
N THR A 76 -1.60 -3.23 0.66
CA THR A 76 -1.43 -3.83 -0.69
C THR A 76 -0.81 -5.22 -0.66
N ILE A 77 -0.02 -5.53 0.37
CA ILE A 77 0.54 -6.87 0.56
C ILE A 77 -0.56 -7.85 0.99
N ALA A 78 -0.78 -8.87 0.16
CA ALA A 78 -1.72 -9.94 0.46
C ALA A 78 -1.24 -10.73 1.71
N PRO A 79 -2.17 -11.28 2.52
CA PRO A 79 -1.78 -12.16 3.62
C PRO A 79 -1.07 -13.42 3.09
N GLY A 80 -0.10 -13.89 3.85
CA GLY A 80 0.81 -14.96 3.44
C GLY A 80 2.15 -14.41 2.99
N GLY A 81 3.00 -15.32 2.52
CA GLY A 81 4.44 -15.07 2.36
C GLY A 81 5.22 -16.08 3.17
N TYR A 82 6.51 -16.20 2.87
CA TYR A 82 7.38 -17.11 3.58
C TYR A 82 8.80 -16.59 3.48
N ASP A 83 9.50 -16.57 4.60
CA ASP A 83 10.93 -16.32 4.66
C ASP A 83 11.69 -17.65 4.73
N PHE A 84 12.40 -17.97 3.65
CA PHE A 84 13.21 -19.18 3.56
C PHE A 84 14.56 -19.06 4.27
N VAL A 85 15.00 -17.86 4.63
CA VAL A 85 16.22 -17.63 5.39
C VAL A 85 15.95 -17.92 6.87
N ASN A 86 14.81 -17.44 7.39
CA ASN A 86 14.45 -17.54 8.80
C ASN A 86 13.53 -18.74 9.11
N ASP A 87 13.01 -19.42 8.08
CA ASP A 87 12.14 -20.60 8.15
C ASP A 87 10.78 -20.30 8.81
N ASP A 88 10.19 -19.13 8.52
CA ASP A 88 8.90 -18.70 9.08
C ASP A 88 7.98 -17.99 8.07
N ASP A 89 6.76 -17.68 8.52
CA ASP A 89 5.71 -17.05 7.70
C ASP A 89 5.77 -15.50 7.69
N ASP A 90 6.86 -14.88 8.19
CA ASP A 90 7.06 -13.43 8.17
C ASP A 90 8.05 -13.04 7.05
N PRO A 91 7.59 -12.58 5.88
CA PRO A 91 8.46 -12.27 4.75
C PRO A 91 9.25 -10.96 4.92
N PHE A 92 9.39 -10.43 6.14
CA PHE A 92 10.10 -9.20 6.41
C PHE A 92 11.61 -9.37 6.22
N ASP A 93 12.22 -8.51 5.39
CA ASP A 93 13.67 -8.46 5.19
C ASP A 93 14.33 -7.87 6.45
N ASP A 94 14.81 -8.72 7.36
CA ASP A 94 15.54 -8.34 8.58
C ASP A 94 17.07 -8.52 8.47
N GLU A 95 17.54 -9.05 7.34
CA GLU A 95 18.94 -9.35 7.09
C GLU A 95 19.74 -8.12 6.63
N ILE A 96 20.81 -7.77 7.34
CA ILE A 96 21.71 -6.68 6.92
C ILE A 96 22.62 -7.19 5.80
N SER A 97 22.10 -7.13 4.58
CA SER A 97 22.75 -7.65 3.38
C SER A 97 22.89 -6.59 2.28
N LEU A 98 23.63 -6.91 1.21
CA LEU A 98 23.71 -6.05 0.02
C LEU A 98 22.37 -5.93 -0.71
N THR A 99 21.42 -6.84 -0.44
CA THR A 99 20.09 -6.88 -1.01
C THR A 99 19.03 -6.31 -0.07
N TYR A 100 19.41 -5.77 1.10
CA TYR A 100 18.46 -5.24 2.07
C TYR A 100 17.54 -4.19 1.46
N GLY A 101 16.24 -4.44 1.51
CA GLY A 101 15.19 -3.59 0.95
C GLY A 101 14.98 -3.71 -0.56
N HIS A 102 15.70 -4.58 -1.27
CA HIS A 102 15.52 -4.80 -2.71
C HIS A 102 14.11 -5.33 -3.00
N GLY A 103 13.64 -6.33 -2.25
CA GLY A 103 12.29 -6.85 -2.40
C GLY A 103 11.20 -5.84 -2.05
N THR A 104 11.44 -4.95 -1.08
CA THR A 104 10.52 -3.85 -0.77
C THR A 104 10.45 -2.84 -1.92
N ALA A 105 11.59 -2.46 -2.50
CA ALA A 105 11.65 -1.56 -3.65
C ALA A 105 10.98 -2.17 -4.89
N SER A 106 11.26 -3.44 -5.19
CA SER A 106 10.61 -4.19 -6.26
C SER A 106 9.10 -4.27 -6.06
N SER A 107 8.64 -4.54 -4.82
CA SER A 107 7.21 -4.58 -4.49
C SER A 107 6.51 -3.23 -4.70
N GLY A 108 7.21 -2.11 -4.47
CA GLY A 108 6.70 -0.77 -4.78
C GLY A 108 6.39 -0.57 -6.28
N ILE A 109 7.21 -1.13 -7.16
CA ILE A 109 6.98 -1.08 -8.61
C ILE A 109 5.74 -1.91 -9.01
N ILE A 110 5.41 -2.96 -8.26
CA ILE A 110 4.30 -3.86 -8.56
C ILE A 110 2.98 -3.36 -7.96
N VAL A 111 2.99 -2.92 -6.70
CA VAL A 111 1.77 -2.62 -5.90
C VAL A 111 1.94 -1.41 -4.97
N GLY A 112 2.83 -0.48 -5.30
CA GLY A 112 2.97 0.77 -4.57
C GLY A 112 1.69 1.60 -4.62
N ASN A 113 1.31 2.19 -3.49
CA ASN A 113 0.10 2.99 -3.40
C ASN A 113 0.28 4.34 -4.11
N TRP A 114 -0.74 4.79 -4.83
CA TRP A 114 -0.80 6.16 -5.36
C TRP A 114 -1.20 7.15 -4.27
N ASN A 115 -0.27 7.46 -3.37
CA ASN A 115 -0.50 8.24 -2.14
C ASN A 115 0.34 9.54 -2.06
N GLY A 116 1.08 9.88 -3.12
CA GLY A 116 1.95 11.05 -3.18
C GLY A 116 3.34 10.87 -2.58
N VAL A 117 3.74 9.67 -2.15
CA VAL A 117 5.09 9.34 -1.72
C VAL A 117 5.61 8.11 -2.46
N GLY A 118 6.94 7.96 -2.55
CA GLY A 118 7.53 6.74 -3.11
C GLY A 118 7.24 6.52 -4.59
N VAL A 119 6.66 5.37 -4.91
CA VAL A 119 6.44 4.84 -6.26
C VAL A 119 5.04 4.23 -6.34
N GLY A 120 4.32 4.53 -7.41
CA GLY A 120 2.98 3.99 -7.66
C GLY A 120 3.02 2.79 -8.61
N GLY A 121 2.51 1.65 -8.15
CA GLY A 121 2.38 0.40 -8.94
C GLY A 121 1.09 0.32 -9.75
#